data_AF-A0A645DGM8-F1
#
_entry.id   AF-A0A645DGM8-F1
#
_cell.length_a   1.000
_cell.length_b   1.000
_cell.length_c   1.000
_cell.angle_alpha   90.00
_cell.angle_beta   90.00
_cell.angle_gamma   90.00
#
_symmetry.space_group_name_H-M   'P 1'
#
loop_
_entity.id
_entity.type
_entity.pdbx_description
1 polymer ?
#
loop_
_entity_poly.entity_id
_entity_poly.type
_entity_poly.pdbx_seq_one_letter_code
_entity_poly.pdbx_strand_id
1 'polypeptide(L)'
;MKELSDLGAVIVITENADTARFWVEQVQPSLGATPLYVIISAQSAPLIQPYYDSKQINGYLAGLNAGTVYELLDANPGTASASYPAYQISLLIVTLMIFIAGIVVLVSSRQPSERAER
;
A
#
# COMPACT_ATOMS: atom_id res chain seq x y z
N MET A 1 21.05 -29.81 6.42
CA MET A 1 20.88 -28.34 6.26
C MET A 1 19.40 -28.06 6.34
N LYS A 2 19.00 -26.86 6.79
CA LYS A 2 17.59 -26.51 6.94
C LYS A 2 17.21 -25.71 5.70
N GLU A 3 16.43 -26.30 4.81
CA GLU A 3 16.05 -25.69 3.54
C GLU A 3 14.84 -24.77 3.74
N LEU A 4 14.63 -23.81 2.83
CA LEU A 4 13.45 -22.95 2.89
C LEU A 4 12.14 -23.74 2.69
N SER A 5 12.21 -24.88 2.02
CA SER A 5 11.10 -25.82 1.85
C SER A 5 10.67 -26.53 3.16
N ASP A 6 11.48 -26.44 4.22
CA ASP A 6 11.17 -27.05 5.53
C ASP A 6 10.38 -26.11 6.46
N LEU A 7 10.08 -24.88 6.01
CA LEU A 7 9.36 -23.89 6.78
C LEU A 7 7.84 -24.07 6.66
N GLY A 8 7.09 -23.65 7.69
CA GLY A 8 5.63 -23.64 7.63
C GLY A 8 5.06 -22.55 6.71
N ALA A 9 5.80 -21.44 6.56
CA ALA A 9 5.52 -20.34 5.65
C ALA A 9 6.75 -19.43 5.52
N VAL A 10 6.82 -18.66 4.44
CA VAL A 10 7.72 -17.53 4.26
C VAL A 10 6.89 -16.26 4.18
N ILE A 11 7.23 -15.25 4.99
CA ILE A 11 6.55 -13.95 5.00
C ILE A 11 7.58 -12.87 4.65
N VAL A 12 7.36 -12.19 3.53
CA VAL A 12 8.21 -11.08 3.07
C VAL A 12 7.55 -9.76 3.48
N ILE A 13 8.22 -8.97 4.30
CA ILE A 13 7.75 -7.64 4.72
C ILE A 13 8.60 -6.58 4.03
N THR A 14 8.00 -5.76 3.17
CA THR A 14 8.73 -4.74 2.41
C THR A 14 7.82 -3.61 1.96
N GLU A 15 8.34 -2.40 1.82
CA GLU A 15 7.61 -1.31 1.16
C GLU A 15 7.77 -1.30 -0.37
N ASN A 16 8.79 -2.00 -0.87
CA ASN A 16 9.21 -1.98 -2.27
C ASN A 16 8.69 -3.20 -3.04
N ALA A 17 7.94 -2.95 -4.12
CA ALA A 17 7.45 -3.98 -5.02
C ALA A 17 8.57 -4.79 -5.68
N ASP A 18 9.71 -4.18 -6.04
CA ASP A 18 10.83 -4.88 -6.67
C ASP A 18 11.44 -5.92 -5.74
N THR A 19 11.51 -5.62 -4.44
CA THR A 19 11.92 -6.61 -3.43
C THR A 19 10.93 -7.76 -3.37
N ALA A 20 9.63 -7.48 -3.32
CA ALA A 20 8.62 -8.53 -3.34
C ALA A 20 8.73 -9.38 -4.61
N ARG A 21 8.86 -8.75 -5.79
CA ARG A 21 9.04 -9.42 -7.08
C ARG A 21 10.27 -10.31 -7.11
N PHE A 22 11.40 -9.85 -6.56
CA PHE A 22 12.60 -10.65 -6.46
C PHE A 22 12.35 -11.95 -5.68
N TRP A 23 11.68 -11.88 -4.54
CA TRP A 23 11.32 -13.08 -3.76
C TRP A 23 10.37 -14.00 -4.53
N VAL A 24 9.41 -13.44 -5.26
CA VAL A 24 8.49 -14.23 -6.07
C VAL A 24 9.20 -14.90 -7.25
N GLU A 25 10.06 -14.20 -7.97
CA GLU A 25 10.67 -14.72 -9.20
C GLU A 25 11.88 -15.62 -8.93
N GLN A 26 12.64 -15.33 -7.86
CA GLN A 26 13.91 -16.02 -7.59
C GLN A 26 13.83 -17.02 -6.43
N VAL A 27 12.99 -16.77 -5.42
CA VAL A 27 12.94 -17.62 -4.21
C VAL A 27 11.73 -18.56 -4.22
N GLN A 28 10.56 -18.09 -4.65
CA GLN A 28 9.36 -18.92 -4.69
C GLN A 28 9.54 -20.28 -5.40
N PRO A 29 10.29 -20.39 -6.52
CA PRO A 29 10.51 -21.69 -7.16
C PRO A 29 11.20 -22.73 -6.27
N SER A 30 12.01 -22.30 -5.30
CA SER A 30 12.70 -23.20 -4.36
C SER A 30 11.90 -23.51 -3.09
N LEU A 31 10.75 -22.86 -2.88
CA LEU A 31 9.89 -23.07 -1.71
C LEU A 31 9.05 -24.36 -1.81
N GLY A 32 8.87 -24.91 -3.01
CA GLY A 32 8.04 -26.10 -3.22
C GLY A 32 6.61 -25.87 -2.74
N ALA A 33 6.18 -26.61 -1.71
CA ALA A 33 4.85 -26.48 -1.11
C ALA A 33 4.76 -25.41 0.00
N THR A 34 5.89 -24.81 0.40
CA THR A 34 5.92 -23.79 1.45
C THR A 34 5.23 -22.52 0.97
N PRO A 35 4.18 -22.03 1.65
CA PRO A 35 3.45 -20.86 1.20
C PRO A 35 4.28 -19.58 1.34
N LEU A 36 4.17 -18.70 0.35
CA LEU A 36 4.78 -17.37 0.32
C LEU A 36 3.72 -16.29 0.52
N TYR A 37 3.85 -15.52 1.60
CA TYR A 37 3.00 -14.37 1.90
C TYR A 37 3.81 -13.07 1.81
N VAL A 38 3.13 -11.98 1.49
CA VAL A 38 3.76 -10.66 1.38
C VAL A 38 3.02 -9.63 2.24
N ILE A 39 3.74 -8.85 3.04
CA ILE A 39 3.22 -7.65 3.70
C ILE A 39 3.86 -6.46 3.00
N ILE A 40 3.04 -5.62 2.38
CA ILE A 40 3.50 -4.55 1.50
C ILE A 40 2.79 -3.23 1.72
N SER A 41 3.46 -2.12 1.41
CA SER A 41 2.82 -0.80 1.37
C SER A 41 1.66 -0.76 0.36
N ALA A 42 0.57 -0.08 0.72
CA ALA A 42 -0.64 -0.01 -0.11
C ALA A 42 -0.37 0.52 -1.53
N GLN A 43 0.54 1.48 -1.68
CA GLN A 43 0.94 2.05 -2.97
C GLN A 43 1.68 1.05 -3.89
N SER A 44 2.31 0.04 -3.31
CA SER A 44 3.11 -0.97 -4.03
C SER A 44 2.31 -2.26 -4.26
N ALA A 45 1.18 -2.44 -3.58
CA ALA A 45 0.33 -3.63 -3.70
C ALA A 45 -0.17 -3.94 -5.12
N PRO A 46 -0.58 -2.95 -5.95
CA PRO A 46 -1.03 -3.25 -7.32
C PRO A 46 0.04 -3.93 -8.18
N LEU A 47 1.32 -3.67 -7.91
CA LEU A 47 2.43 -4.27 -8.65
C LEU A 47 2.64 -5.75 -8.32
N ILE A 48 2.12 -6.22 -7.18
CA ILE A 48 2.21 -7.64 -6.79
C ILE A 48 0.92 -8.42 -7.05
N GLN A 49 -0.19 -7.74 -7.36
CA GLN A 49 -1.50 -8.36 -7.63
C GLN A 49 -1.42 -9.53 -8.65
N PRO A 50 -0.70 -9.40 -9.80
CA PRO A 50 -0.65 -10.50 -10.77
C PRO A 50 -0.04 -11.79 -10.22
N TYR A 51 0.89 -11.69 -9.26
CA TYR A 51 1.49 -12.85 -8.62
C TYR A 51 0.54 -13.52 -7.62
N TYR A 52 -0.39 -12.76 -7.02
CA TYR A 52 -1.46 -13.33 -6.22
C TYR A 52 -2.47 -14.06 -7.10
N ASP A 53 -2.89 -13.42 -8.20
CA ASP A 53 -3.85 -13.99 -9.14
C ASP A 53 -3.31 -15.27 -9.81
N SER A 54 -1.99 -15.32 -10.10
CA SER A 54 -1.29 -16.50 -10.62
C SER A 54 -0.95 -17.56 -9.57
N LYS A 55 -1.28 -17.31 -8.29
CA LYS A 55 -0.96 -18.16 -7.12
C LYS A 55 0.54 -18.35 -6.85
N GLN A 56 1.39 -17.48 -7.38
CA GLN A 56 2.82 -17.45 -7.01
C GLN A 56 3.01 -16.89 -5.59
N ILE A 57 2.11 -16.05 -5.10
CA ILE A 57 1.99 -15.73 -3.68
C ILE A 57 0.63 -16.22 -3.16
N ASN A 58 0.63 -16.73 -1.93
CA ASN A 58 -0.55 -17.33 -1.30
C ASN A 58 -1.48 -16.29 -0.65
N GLY A 59 -0.99 -15.08 -0.46
CA GLY A 59 -1.75 -13.96 0.09
C GLY A 59 -0.86 -12.77 0.38
N TYR A 60 -1.47 -11.60 0.55
CA TYR A 60 -0.75 -10.41 0.97
C TYR A 60 -1.60 -9.47 1.83
N LEU A 61 -0.92 -8.65 2.64
CA LEU A 61 -1.52 -7.54 3.38
C LEU A 61 -0.96 -6.23 2.83
N ALA A 62 -1.87 -5.33 2.42
CA ALA A 62 -1.55 -4.05 1.80
C ALA A 62 -1.82 -2.88 2.74
N GLY A 63 -0.74 -2.36 3.35
CA GLY A 63 -0.74 -1.15 4.17
C GLY A 63 -1.70 -1.18 5.36
N LEU A 64 -2.05 0.03 5.83
CA LEU A 64 -2.77 0.23 7.09
C LEU A 64 -4.22 -0.31 7.04
N ASN A 65 -4.88 -0.20 5.88
CA ASN A 65 -6.25 -0.67 5.73
C ASN A 65 -6.34 -2.19 5.87
N ALA A 66 -5.51 -2.95 5.15
CA ALA A 66 -5.48 -4.41 5.27
C ALA A 66 -5.06 -4.85 6.69
N GLY A 67 -4.12 -4.13 7.32
CA GLY A 67 -3.76 -4.37 8.72
C GLY A 67 -4.93 -4.18 9.70
N THR A 68 -5.76 -3.16 9.49
CA THR A 68 -6.97 -2.93 10.30
C THR A 68 -7.99 -4.06 10.12
N VAL A 69 -8.17 -4.54 8.89
CA VAL A 69 -9.05 -5.69 8.62
C VAL A 69 -8.51 -6.96 9.27
N TYR A 70 -7.19 -7.18 9.21
CA TYR A 70 -6.55 -8.32 9.86
C TYR A 70 -6.78 -8.31 11.38
N GLU A 71 -6.53 -7.18 12.05
CA GLU A 71 -6.77 -7.02 13.50
C GLU A 71 -8.24 -7.22 13.88
N LEU A 72 -9.16 -6.77 13.04
CA LEU A 72 -10.60 -6.98 13.23
C LEU A 72 -10.96 -8.48 13.14
N LEU A 73 -10.41 -9.20 12.17
CA LEU A 73 -10.62 -10.64 12.01
C LEU A 73 -9.99 -11.46 13.14
N ASP A 74 -8.86 -11.01 13.66
CA ASP A 74 -8.18 -11.60 14.83
C ASP A 74 -8.86 -11.22 16.17
N ALA A 75 -9.89 -10.37 16.14
CA ALA A 75 -10.56 -9.80 17.31
C ALA A 75 -9.58 -9.16 18.32
N ASN A 76 -8.46 -8.65 17.83
CA ASN A 76 -7.35 -8.14 18.63
C ASN A 76 -6.94 -6.75 18.07
N PRO A 77 -7.62 -5.68 18.50
CA PRO A 77 -7.32 -4.34 18.01
C PRO A 77 -5.89 -3.95 18.38
N GLY A 78 -5.12 -3.53 17.38
CA GLY A 78 -3.72 -3.18 17.50
C GLY A 78 -3.42 -1.77 17.02
N THR A 79 -2.17 -1.56 16.61
CA THR A 79 -1.69 -0.25 16.15
C THR A 79 -2.31 0.18 14.83
N ALA A 80 -2.71 -0.76 13.96
CA ALA A 80 -3.35 -0.41 12.70
C ALA A 80 -4.72 0.21 12.94
N SER A 81 -5.58 -0.45 13.73
CA SER A 81 -6.91 0.02 14.09
C SER A 81 -6.88 1.35 14.84
N ALA A 82 -5.90 1.53 15.74
CA ALA A 82 -5.74 2.76 16.50
C ALA A 82 -5.31 3.96 15.61
N SER A 83 -4.46 3.72 14.61
CA SER A 83 -3.90 4.79 13.76
C SER A 83 -4.78 5.14 12.56
N TYR A 84 -5.65 4.22 12.14
CA TYR A 84 -6.46 4.35 10.93
C TYR A 84 -7.35 5.61 10.88
N PRO A 85 -8.06 6.01 11.95
CA PRO A 85 -8.88 7.22 11.92
C PRO A 85 -8.05 8.50 11.74
N ALA A 86 -6.91 8.60 12.42
CA ALA A 86 -6.01 9.76 12.31
C ALA A 86 -5.43 9.89 10.90
N TYR A 87 -5.05 8.77 10.29
CA TYR A 87 -4.63 8.71 8.89
C TYR A 87 -5.72 9.21 7.93
N GLN A 88 -6.96 8.72 8.08
CA GLN A 88 -8.09 9.14 7.24
C GLN A 88 -8.40 10.64 7.37
N ILE A 89 -8.44 11.17 8.59
CA ILE A 89 -8.69 12.60 8.82
C ILE A 89 -7.57 13.45 8.22
N SER A 90 -6.32 13.03 8.35
CA SER A 90 -5.17 13.73 7.77
C SER A 90 -5.26 13.79 6.25
N LEU A 91 -5.61 12.67 5.60
CA LEU A 91 -5.84 12.63 4.16
C LEU A 91 -6.97 13.57 3.75
N LEU A 92 -8.10 13.57 4.47
CA LEU A 92 -9.23 14.44 4.18
C LEU A 92 -8.84 15.92 4.28
N ILE A 93 -8.09 16.31 5.31
CA ILE A 93 -7.60 17.69 5.47
C ILE A 93 -6.72 18.09 4.27
N VAL A 94 -5.77 17.23 3.88
CA VAL A 94 -4.89 17.49 2.73
C VAL A 94 -5.70 17.59 1.43
N THR A 95 -6.66 16.68 1.21
CA THR A 95 -7.55 16.73 0.05
C THR A 95 -8.35 18.03 0.00
N LEU A 96 -8.91 18.49 1.12
CA LEU A 96 -9.65 19.75 1.19
C LEU A 96 -8.74 20.95 0.93
N MET A 97 -7.51 20.95 1.47
CA MET A 97 -6.53 21.99 1.18
C MET A 97 -6.23 22.10 -0.31
N ILE A 98 -5.94 20.96 -0.97
CA ILE A 98 -5.66 20.91 -2.41
C ILE A 98 -6.87 21.38 -3.22
N PHE A 99 -8.07 20.92 -2.84
CA PHE A 99 -9.32 21.29 -3.51
C PHE A 99 -9.61 22.79 -3.42
N ILE A 100 -9.52 23.37 -2.22
CA ILE A 100 -9.72 24.82 -2.01
C ILE A 100 -8.66 25.62 -2.76
N ALA A 101 -7.38 25.22 -2.69
CA ALA A 101 -6.31 25.88 -3.41
C ALA A 101 -6.57 25.87 -4.93
N GLY A 102 -7.03 24.74 -5.48
CA GLY A 102 -7.43 24.63 -6.88
C GLY A 102 -8.56 25.58 -7.26
N ILE A 103 -9.59 25.72 -6.42
CA ILE A 103 -10.68 26.68 -6.64
C ILE A 103 -10.17 28.13 -6.62
N VAL A 104 -9.33 28.48 -5.65
CA VAL A 104 -8.77 29.83 -5.53
C VAL A 104 -7.99 30.20 -6.80
N VAL A 105 -7.12 29.31 -7.27
CA VAL A 105 -6.35 29.50 -8.51
C VAL A 105 -7.26 29.66 -9.74
N LEU A 106 -8.31 28.84 -9.83
CA LEU A 106 -9.27 28.89 -10.94
C LEU A 106 -10.05 30.21 -10.99
N VAL A 107 -10.40 30.79 -9.83
CA VAL A 107 -11.11 32.07 -9.76
C VAL A 107 -10.17 33.25 -9.95
N SER A 108 -8.96 33.23 -9.38
CA SER A 108 -8.00 34.34 -9.46
C SER A 108 -7.37 34.51 -10.84
N SER A 109 -7.20 33.42 -11.60
CA SER A 109 -6.65 33.43 -12.97
C SER A 109 -7.54 34.12 -14.01
N ARG A 110 -8.76 34.54 -13.63
CA ARG A 110 -9.71 35.24 -14.51
C ARG A 110 -9.64 36.77 -14.45
N GLN A 111 -8.71 37.37 -13.71
CA GLN A 111 -8.52 38.83 -13.75
C GLN A 111 -7.67 39.20 -14.98
N PRO A 112 -8.24 39.82 -16.02
CA PRO A 112 -7.45 40.39 -17.10
C PRO A 112 -6.58 41.47 -16.51
N SER A 113 -5.28 41.42 -16.77
CA SER A 113 -4.35 42.46 -16.34
C SER A 113 -4.77 43.81 -16.94
N GLU A 114 -5.36 44.70 -16.13
CA GLU A 114 -5.46 46.15 -16.38
C GLU A 114 -4.07 46.81 -16.34
N ARG A 115 -3.13 46.29 -17.14
CA ARG A 115 -1.80 46.85 -17.36
C ARG A 115 -1.46 46.81 -18.84
N ALA A 116 -2.34 47.40 -19.63
CA ALA A 116 -2.04 47.80 -21.00
C ALA A 116 -2.67 49.18 -21.20
N GLU A 117 -2.09 50.20 -20.54
CA GLU A 117 -2.14 51.63 -20.90
C GLU A 117 -1.66 52.49 -19.72
N ARG A 118 -0.34 52.66 -19.59
CA ARG A 118 0.32 53.90 -19.16
C ARG A 118 1.73 53.94 -19.73
#